data_AF-A0A917K6R3-F1
#
_entry.id   AF-A0A917K6R3-F1
#
_cell.length_a   1.000
_cell.length_b   1.000
_cell.length_c   1.000
_cell.angle_alpha   90.00
_cell.angle_beta   90.00
_cell.angle_gamma   90.00
#
_symmetry.space_group_name_H-M   'P 1'
#
loop_
_entity.id
_entity.type
_entity.pdbx_description
1 polymer ?
#
loop_
_entity_poly.entity_id
_entity_poly.type
_entity_poly.pdbx_seq_one_letter_code
_entity_poly.pdbx_strand_id
1 'polypeptide(L)'
;MRGTVRLRTRDYRDKPKVGPRYFTHEHDVRVMTYGLKPARRIAAQPALSGWTGAEPAPGPDVRSDDELLDHIHKTHNTVYHPSCTVKTGSDDDPSEDS
;
A
#
# COMPACT_ATOMS: atom_id res chain seq x y z
N MET A 1 2.83 0.68 10.08
CA MET A 1 3.26 -0.53 9.34
C MET A 1 4.77 -0.73 9.44
N ARG A 2 5.26 -1.97 9.67
CA ARG A 2 6.70 -2.27 9.76
C ARG A 2 7.08 -3.52 8.94
N GLY A 3 8.18 -3.42 8.20
CA GLY A 3 8.75 -4.50 7.39
C GLY A 3 10.14 -4.92 7.86
N THR A 4 10.78 -5.82 7.12
CA THR A 4 12.14 -6.28 7.40
C THR A 4 12.99 -6.35 6.14
N VAL A 5 14.29 -6.10 6.30
CA VAL A 5 15.32 -6.44 5.32
C VAL A 5 16.34 -7.31 6.03
N ARG A 6 16.57 -8.53 5.52
CA ARG A 6 17.47 -9.52 6.13
C ARG A 6 18.43 -10.10 5.10
N LEU A 7 19.59 -10.53 5.56
CA LEU A 7 20.51 -11.30 4.74
C LEU A 7 19.84 -12.60 4.27
N ARG A 8 20.03 -12.92 2.99
CA ARG A 8 19.56 -14.20 2.44
C ARG A 8 20.53 -15.32 2.78
N THR A 9 21.81 -15.05 2.59
CA THR A 9 22.96 -15.93 2.86
C THR A 9 24.12 -15.08 3.38
N ARG A 10 25.31 -15.70 3.54
CA ARG A 10 26.56 -14.99 3.84
C ARG A 10 27.27 -14.44 2.59
N ASP A 11 26.79 -14.74 1.38
CA ASP A 11 27.35 -14.26 0.13
C ASP A 11 26.81 -12.85 -0.19
N TYR A 12 27.71 -11.88 -0.39
CA TYR A 12 27.33 -10.49 -0.65
C TYR A 12 26.64 -10.28 -2.00
N ARG A 13 26.76 -11.24 -2.93
CA ARG A 13 26.14 -11.19 -4.27
C ARG A 13 24.68 -11.56 -4.24
N ASP A 14 24.22 -12.21 -3.17
CA ASP A 14 22.84 -12.62 -3.01
C ASP A 14 21.97 -11.41 -2.62
N LYS A 15 20.92 -11.17 -3.42
CA LYS A 15 19.93 -10.13 -3.11
C LYS A 15 19.31 -10.39 -1.72
N PRO A 16 19.14 -9.35 -0.89
CA PRO A 16 18.57 -9.51 0.44
C PRO A 16 17.14 -10.05 0.39
N LYS A 17 16.66 -10.58 1.52
CA LYS A 17 15.25 -10.90 1.74
C LYS A 17 14.55 -9.63 2.20
N VAL A 18 13.75 -9.03 1.32
CA VAL A 18 12.93 -7.85 1.62
C VAL A 18 11.51 -8.31 1.87
N GLY A 19 11.00 -8.07 3.07
CA GLY A 19 9.64 -8.41 3.48
C GLY A 19 8.94 -7.18 4.04
N PRO A 20 8.27 -6.36 3.20
CA PRO A 20 7.60 -5.14 3.65
C PRO A 20 6.41 -5.42 4.58
N ARG A 21 5.78 -6.61 4.46
CA ARG A 21 4.58 -7.05 5.20
C ARG A 21 3.29 -6.25 4.90
N TYR A 22 3.06 -5.86 3.63
CA TYR A 22 1.93 -4.98 3.22
C TYR A 22 0.59 -5.38 3.84
N PHE A 23 -0.12 -4.35 4.33
CA PHE A 23 -1.47 -4.47 4.89
C PHE A 23 -1.61 -5.35 6.14
N THR A 24 -0.51 -5.63 6.87
CA THR A 24 -0.61 -6.35 8.15
C THR A 24 -1.13 -5.51 9.31
N HIS A 25 -1.30 -4.19 9.12
CA HIS A 25 -1.89 -3.31 10.12
C HIS A 25 -3.24 -2.80 9.61
N GLU A 26 -4.29 -2.86 10.44
CA GLU A 26 -5.66 -2.57 10.01
C GLU A 26 -5.83 -1.14 9.48
N HIS A 27 -5.05 -0.19 10.01
CA HIS A 27 -5.07 1.18 9.51
C HIS A 27 -4.70 1.26 8.02
N ASP A 28 -3.73 0.47 7.57
CA ASP A 28 -3.30 0.46 6.16
C ASP A 28 -4.44 -0.05 5.27
N VAL A 29 -5.13 -1.11 5.72
CA VAL A 29 -6.31 -1.68 5.05
C VAL A 29 -7.40 -0.62 4.92
N ARG A 30 -7.77 0.05 6.03
CA ARG A 30 -8.82 1.06 6.06
C ARG A 30 -8.53 2.26 5.15
N VAL A 31 -7.30 2.77 5.19
CA VAL A 31 -6.90 3.93 4.37
C VAL A 31 -6.92 3.59 2.89
N MET A 32 -6.44 2.39 2.52
CA MET A 32 -6.36 1.98 1.13
C MET A 32 -7.73 1.68 0.51
N THR A 33 -8.61 0.96 1.23
CA THR A 33 -9.99 0.73 0.76
C THR A 33 -10.78 2.03 0.69
N TYR A 34 -10.56 2.95 1.64
CA TYR A 34 -11.15 4.29 1.57
C TYR A 34 -10.65 5.05 0.34
N GLY A 35 -9.36 5.02 0.02
CA GLY A 35 -8.72 5.81 -1.04
C GLY A 35 -9.28 5.58 -2.46
N LEU A 36 -9.85 4.40 -2.76
CA LEU A 36 -10.50 4.13 -4.05
C LEU A 36 -11.82 4.90 -4.22
N LYS A 37 -12.57 5.13 -3.13
CA LYS A 37 -13.87 5.83 -3.14
C LYS A 37 -13.76 7.31 -3.59
N PRO A 38 -12.85 8.14 -3.06
CA PRO A 38 -12.65 9.51 -3.52
C PRO A 38 -12.06 9.56 -4.93
N ALA A 39 -11.18 8.62 -5.32
CA ALA A 39 -10.66 8.56 -6.69
C ALA A 39 -11.80 8.42 -7.72
N ARG A 40 -12.75 7.50 -7.47
CA ARG A 40 -13.98 7.36 -8.27
C ARG A 40 -14.85 8.62 -8.25
N ARG A 41 -15.01 9.26 -7.07
CA ARG A 41 -15.78 10.50 -6.93
C ARG A 41 -15.17 11.66 -7.73
N ILE A 42 -13.84 11.75 -7.76
CA ILE A 42 -13.10 12.75 -8.55
C ILE A 42 -13.30 12.47 -10.03
N ALA A 43 -13.10 11.22 -10.48
CA ALA A 43 -13.29 10.83 -11.88
C ALA A 43 -14.72 11.09 -12.40
N ALA A 44 -15.73 10.99 -11.52
CA ALA A 44 -17.14 11.26 -11.83
C ALA A 44 -17.52 12.76 -11.85
N GLN A 45 -16.59 13.68 -11.58
CA GLN A 45 -16.90 15.11 -11.60
C GLN A 45 -17.25 15.59 -13.03
N PRO A 46 -18.20 16.54 -13.18
CA PRO A 46 -18.59 17.06 -14.50
C PRO A 46 -17.43 17.59 -15.33
N ALA A 47 -16.44 18.20 -14.68
CA ALA A 47 -15.24 18.74 -15.33
C ALA A 47 -14.37 17.66 -16.02
N LEU A 48 -14.47 16.40 -15.59
CA LEU A 48 -13.74 15.28 -16.18
C LEU A 48 -14.59 14.43 -17.15
N SER A 49 -15.88 14.75 -17.32
CA SER A 49 -16.81 13.93 -18.12
C SER A 49 -16.38 13.70 -19.58
N GLY A 50 -15.65 14.64 -20.19
CA GLY A 50 -15.10 14.48 -21.54
C GLY A 50 -13.86 13.58 -21.64
N TRP A 51 -13.29 13.18 -20.50
CA TRP A 51 -12.04 12.43 -20.39
C TRP A 51 -12.22 11.08 -19.69
N THR A 52 -13.17 10.99 -18.75
CA THR A 52 -13.43 9.78 -17.99
C THR A 52 -14.25 8.79 -18.82
N GLY A 53 -13.64 7.67 -19.18
CA GLY A 53 -14.32 6.51 -19.77
C GLY A 53 -14.79 5.49 -18.73
N ALA A 54 -15.06 4.26 -19.17
CA ALA A 54 -15.32 3.16 -18.26
C ALA A 54 -14.10 2.88 -17.37
N GLU A 55 -14.32 2.61 -16.08
CA GLU A 55 -13.26 2.25 -15.15
C GLU A 55 -12.66 0.88 -15.55
N PRO A 56 -11.38 0.81 -15.95
CA PRO A 56 -10.79 -0.44 -16.42
C PRO A 56 -10.42 -1.40 -15.29
N ALA A 57 -10.12 -0.87 -14.11
CA ALA A 57 -9.79 -1.63 -12.90
C ALA A 57 -10.01 -0.75 -11.65
N PRO A 58 -10.46 -1.32 -10.51
CA PRO A 58 -11.02 -2.67 -10.35
C PRO A 58 -12.32 -2.92 -11.15
N GLY A 59 -12.92 -1.85 -11.69
CA GLY A 59 -14.14 -1.93 -12.49
C GLY A 59 -15.38 -1.57 -11.67
N PRO A 60 -16.48 -1.18 -12.33
CA PRO A 60 -17.64 -0.55 -11.67
C PRO A 60 -18.42 -1.48 -10.74
N ASP A 61 -18.25 -2.80 -10.87
CA ASP A 61 -18.98 -3.82 -10.11
C ASP A 61 -18.33 -4.13 -8.75
N VAL A 62 -17.03 -3.83 -8.60
CA VAL A 62 -16.30 -4.01 -7.33
C VAL A 62 -16.63 -2.84 -6.41
N ARG A 63 -17.43 -3.07 -5.36
CA ARG A 63 -17.97 -1.97 -4.52
C ARG A 63 -17.84 -2.17 -3.03
N SER A 64 -17.88 -3.41 -2.55
CA SER A 64 -17.74 -3.68 -1.12
C SER A 64 -16.28 -3.47 -0.67
N ASP A 65 -16.08 -3.19 0.62
CA ASP A 65 -14.74 -2.99 1.16
C ASP A 65 -13.88 -4.26 1.04
N ASP A 66 -14.49 -5.44 1.14
CA ASP A 66 -13.83 -6.73 0.97
C ASP A 66 -13.38 -6.97 -0.48
N GLU A 67 -14.22 -6.66 -1.47
CA GLU A 67 -13.87 -6.75 -2.90
C GLU A 67 -12.75 -5.76 -3.27
N LEU A 68 -12.83 -4.54 -2.72
CA LEU A 68 -11.79 -3.53 -2.92
C LEU A 68 -10.46 -3.98 -2.29
N LEU A 69 -10.52 -4.56 -1.09
CA LEU A 69 -9.35 -5.08 -0.40
C LEU A 69 -8.71 -6.25 -1.14
N ASP A 70 -9.51 -7.20 -1.63
CA ASP A 70 -9.03 -8.32 -2.46
C ASP A 70 -8.34 -7.80 -3.74
N HIS A 71 -8.92 -6.80 -4.39
CA HIS A 71 -8.27 -6.15 -5.53
C HIS A 71 -6.94 -5.51 -5.13
N ILE A 72 -6.92 -4.72 -4.04
CA ILE A 72 -5.71 -4.06 -3.53
C ILE A 72 -4.63 -5.11 -3.24
N HIS A 73 -4.94 -6.24 -2.60
CA HIS A 73 -3.98 -7.30 -2.34
C HIS A 73 -3.35 -7.89 -3.62
N LYS A 74 -4.10 -7.91 -4.73
CA LYS A 74 -3.62 -8.46 -6.00
C LYS A 74 -2.83 -7.46 -6.84
N THR A 75 -3.13 -6.16 -6.70
CA THR A 75 -2.65 -5.14 -7.65
C THR A 75 -1.84 -4.02 -7.03
N HIS A 76 -1.72 -3.97 -5.69
CA HIS A 76 -0.99 -2.89 -5.04
C HIS A 76 0.45 -2.79 -5.56
N ASN A 77 0.92 -1.55 -5.65
CA ASN A 77 2.31 -1.27 -5.92
C ASN A 77 2.85 -0.30 -4.85
N THR A 78 4.17 -0.17 -4.83
CA THR A 78 4.86 0.77 -3.96
C THR A 78 5.02 2.10 -4.69
N VAL A 79 5.00 3.20 -3.95
CA VAL A 79 5.46 4.51 -4.46
C VAL A 79 6.99 4.62 -4.36
N TYR A 80 7.70 3.50 -4.13
CA TYR A 80 9.17 3.43 -4.09
C TYR A 80 9.84 4.24 -2.97
N HIS A 81 9.22 4.29 -1.79
CA HIS A 81 9.77 4.95 -0.60
C HIS A 81 10.16 3.97 0.54
N PRO A 82 11.05 2.98 0.33
CA PRO A 82 11.56 2.17 1.43
C PRO A 82 12.48 3.03 2.31
N SER A 83 12.21 3.09 3.61
CA SER A 83 12.99 3.89 4.58
C SER A 83 13.07 3.19 5.93
N CYS A 84 13.87 3.77 6.84
CA CYS A 84 13.92 3.39 8.25
C CYS A 84 14.38 1.95 8.54
N THR A 85 15.13 1.31 7.63
CA THR A 85 15.73 -0.02 7.89
C THR A 85 16.90 0.03 8.87
N VAL A 86 17.51 1.20 9.05
CA VAL A 86 18.45 1.54 10.11
C VAL A 86 17.94 2.82 10.75
N LYS A 87 17.24 2.69 11.89
CA LYS A 87 16.66 3.84 12.61
C LYS A 87 17.79 4.66 13.23
N THR A 88 17.65 5.98 13.15
CA THR A 88 18.45 6.94 13.92
C THR A 88 17.56 7.55 14.99
N GLY A 89 17.94 7.50 16.26
CA GLY A 89 17.14 7.99 17.38
C GLY A 89 17.58 7.32 18.69
N SER A 90 17.06 7.78 19.83
CA SER A 90 17.33 7.14 21.12
C SER A 90 16.64 5.78 21.22
N ASP A 91 17.25 4.89 21.99
CA ASP A 91 16.71 3.55 22.29
C ASP A 91 15.34 3.63 23.00
N ASP A 92 15.06 4.73 23.73
CA ASP A 92 13.82 4.95 24.47
C ASP A 92 12.69 5.66 23.68
N ASP A 93 12.83 5.83 22.35
CA ASP A 93 11.81 6.51 21.54
C ASP A 93 10.52 5.66 21.47
N PRO A 94 9.38 6.10 22.04
CA PRO A 94 8.17 5.30 22.22
C PRO A 94 7.39 5.02 20.93
N SER A 95 7.86 5.49 19.76
CA SER A 95 7.29 5.12 18.45
C SER A 95 7.38 3.62 18.13
N GLU A 96 7.98 2.81 19.02
CA GLU A 96 8.36 1.41 18.85
C GLU A 96 7.19 0.43 18.65
N ASP A 97 6.02 0.64 19.27
CA ASP A 97 5.01 -0.44 19.38
C ASP A 97 3.56 0.01 19.12
N SER A 98 3.25 0.35 17.87
CA SER A 98 1.86 0.42 17.36
C SER A 98 1.75 -0.18 15.95
#